data_AF-A0A9P6W2T3-F1
#
_entry.id   AF-A0A9P6W2T3-F1
#
_cell.length_a   1.000
_cell.length_b   1.000
_cell.length_c   1.000
_cell.angle_alpha   90.00
_cell.angle_beta   90.00
_cell.angle_gamma   90.00
#
_symmetry.space_group_name_H-M   'P 1'
#
loop_
_entity.id
_entity.type
_entity.pdbx_description
1 polymer ?
#
loop_
_entity_poly.entity_id
_entity_poly.type
_entity_poly.pdbx_seq_one_letter_code
_entity_poly.pdbx_strand_id
1 'polypeptide(L)'
;MESVTNFLVKRNNALELNPPNANYNLTTHGSDWLWAVFSVMALSAIVLLVLGHTTRPVGERAFHELAAALCATASIAYFAMASDLGATPVQVEWVRGAADGGYPIPYRQVWYARYIDWTITTPMLLLELLLTTGLPLSQLFIIIFMDLVMIETGLIGSLVVSRYKWASRAFPSKISRGFFAFGCAALIFIWYMLLVPARASAARLGTGFSRAYLTSTSILSFLWLLYPIAWGLCEGGNVISVDSEMVFYGVLDILAKPVFSFVHILAISQLDYARLGLSSSKVSDGAHQGLLGPEKVNGSAVATPHASTATGITGNDGVAGDGHRFHAAAPGTQTAERAV
;
A
#
# COMPACT_ATOMS: atom_id res chain seq x y z
N MET A 1 19.08 -41.00 -10.91
CA MET A 1 18.61 -39.82 -11.66
C MET A 1 17.10 -39.62 -11.55
N GLU A 2 16.28 -40.68 -11.57
CA GLU A 2 14.81 -40.56 -11.41
C GLU A 2 14.33 -39.88 -10.13
N SER A 3 15.05 -39.97 -9.00
CA SER A 3 14.60 -39.32 -7.75
C SER A 3 14.78 -37.80 -7.74
N VAL A 4 15.72 -37.26 -8.54
CA VAL A 4 15.91 -35.81 -8.71
C VAL A 4 14.91 -35.27 -9.74
N THR A 5 14.60 -36.06 -10.78
CA THR A 5 13.53 -35.73 -11.73
C THR A 5 12.17 -35.69 -11.04
N ASN A 6 11.90 -36.60 -10.10
CA ASN A 6 10.67 -36.61 -9.28
C ASN A 6 10.58 -35.48 -8.25
N PHE A 7 11.71 -34.93 -7.79
CA PHE A 7 11.72 -33.74 -6.93
C PHE A 7 11.28 -32.48 -7.70
N LEU A 8 11.54 -32.46 -9.02
CA LEU A 8 11.19 -31.36 -9.93
C LEU A 8 9.88 -31.59 -10.70
N VAL A 9 9.15 -32.68 -10.41
CA VAL A 9 7.80 -32.87 -10.95
C VAL A 9 6.92 -31.73 -10.44
N LYS A 10 6.25 -31.05 -11.37
CA LYS A 10 5.28 -29.99 -11.11
C LYS A 10 4.13 -30.58 -10.27
N ARG A 11 4.21 -30.50 -8.94
CA ARG A 11 3.20 -31.02 -8.00
C ARG A 11 2.16 -29.97 -7.62
N ASN A 12 1.84 -29.06 -8.53
CA ASN A 12 0.74 -28.14 -8.29
C ASN A 12 -0.58 -28.86 -8.60
N ASN A 13 -1.19 -29.41 -7.55
CA ASN A 13 -2.50 -30.03 -7.57
C ASN A 13 -3.59 -29.12 -6.97
N ALA A 14 -3.33 -27.80 -6.88
CA ALA A 14 -4.26 -26.85 -6.28
C ALA A 14 -5.66 -26.92 -6.93
N LEU A 15 -5.72 -26.96 -8.26
CA LEU A 15 -6.98 -27.03 -9.01
C LEU A 15 -7.66 -28.41 -8.96
N GLU A 16 -6.93 -29.46 -8.58
CA GLU A 16 -7.52 -30.78 -8.34
C GLU A 16 -8.21 -30.83 -6.97
N LEU A 17 -7.61 -30.16 -5.98
CA LEU A 17 -8.14 -30.06 -4.62
C LEU A 17 -9.29 -29.05 -4.52
N ASN A 18 -9.15 -27.92 -5.20
CA ASN A 18 -10.13 -26.83 -5.26
C ASN A 18 -10.49 -26.59 -6.73
N PRO A 19 -11.52 -27.28 -7.25
CA PRO A 19 -11.88 -27.19 -8.66
C PRO A 19 -12.52 -25.82 -8.98
N PRO A 20 -12.18 -25.22 -10.14
CA PRO A 20 -12.72 -23.91 -10.51
C PRO A 20 -14.24 -23.89 -10.68
N ASN A 21 -14.84 -22.76 -10.31
CA ASN A 21 -16.29 -22.58 -10.24
C ASN A 21 -16.91 -21.76 -11.39
N ALA A 22 -16.15 -21.47 -12.46
CA ALA A 22 -16.57 -20.64 -13.59
C ALA A 22 -16.10 -21.19 -14.96
N ASN A 23 -16.74 -20.74 -16.06
CA ASN A 23 -16.35 -21.12 -17.42
C ASN A 23 -15.00 -20.52 -17.81
N TYR A 24 -14.83 -19.22 -17.56
CA TYR A 24 -13.52 -18.58 -17.60
C TYR A 24 -12.88 -18.71 -16.23
N ASN A 25 -11.93 -19.61 -16.11
CA ASN A 25 -11.27 -19.98 -14.88
C ASN A 25 -9.75 -19.91 -14.98
N LEU A 26 -9.12 -19.98 -13.82
CA LEU A 26 -7.68 -20.12 -13.65
C LEU A 26 -7.22 -21.51 -14.12
N THR A 27 -6.10 -21.55 -14.85
CA THR A 27 -5.43 -22.81 -15.20
C THR A 27 -4.27 -23.11 -14.26
N THR A 28 -3.74 -24.32 -14.32
CA THR A 28 -2.56 -24.72 -13.52
C THR A 28 -1.37 -23.78 -13.76
N HIS A 29 -1.21 -23.26 -14.98
CA HIS A 29 -0.17 -22.28 -15.29
C HIS A 29 -0.37 -20.94 -14.56
N GLY A 30 -1.61 -20.47 -14.48
CA GLY A 30 -1.95 -19.28 -13.69
C GLY A 30 -1.69 -19.50 -12.20
N SER A 31 -2.07 -20.66 -11.67
CA SER A 31 -1.79 -21.04 -10.27
C SER A 31 -0.28 -21.11 -9.97
N ASP A 32 0.54 -21.71 -10.85
CA ASP A 32 2.00 -21.75 -10.68
C ASP A 32 2.63 -20.36 -10.62
N TRP A 33 2.14 -19.44 -11.45
CA TRP A 33 2.56 -18.04 -11.40
C TRP A 33 2.20 -17.40 -10.06
N LEU A 34 0.98 -17.61 -9.56
CA LEU A 34 0.56 -17.06 -8.27
C LEU A 34 1.38 -17.63 -7.10
N TRP A 35 1.80 -18.90 -7.15
CA TRP A 35 2.74 -19.49 -6.20
C TRP A 35 4.12 -18.81 -6.23
N ALA A 36 4.59 -18.43 -7.42
CA ALA A 36 5.83 -17.66 -7.56
C ALA A 36 5.68 -16.27 -6.95
N VAL A 37 4.57 -15.56 -7.22
CA VAL A 37 4.29 -14.25 -6.61
C VAL A 37 4.19 -14.35 -5.09
N PHE A 38 3.47 -15.35 -4.56
CA PHE A 38 3.42 -15.66 -3.13
C PHE A 38 4.82 -15.77 -2.53
N SER A 39 5.70 -16.55 -3.17
CA SER A 39 7.06 -16.78 -2.68
C SER A 39 7.88 -15.50 -2.65
N VAL A 40 7.76 -14.65 -3.68
CA VAL A 40 8.41 -13.33 -3.73
C VAL A 40 7.89 -12.41 -2.62
N MET A 41 6.57 -12.35 -2.41
CA MET A 41 5.95 -11.53 -1.37
C MET A 41 6.36 -11.97 0.03
N ALA A 42 6.29 -13.27 0.31
CA ALA A 42 6.66 -13.85 1.60
C ALA A 42 8.15 -13.63 1.90
N LEU A 43 9.03 -13.87 0.93
CA LEU A 43 10.46 -13.62 1.09
C LEU A 43 10.74 -12.11 1.32
N SER A 44 10.09 -11.23 0.55
CA SER A 44 10.26 -9.78 0.71
C SER A 44 9.83 -9.32 2.10
N ALA A 45 8.72 -9.84 2.62
CA ALA A 45 8.24 -9.54 3.97
C ALA A 45 9.29 -9.90 5.04
N ILE A 46 9.88 -11.10 4.94
CA ILE A 46 10.93 -11.56 5.85
C ILE A 46 12.17 -10.66 5.74
N VAL A 47 12.62 -10.38 4.51
CA VAL A 47 13.80 -9.55 4.27
C VAL A 47 13.61 -8.13 4.82
N LEU A 48 12.47 -7.49 4.56
CA LEU A 48 12.15 -6.15 5.05
C LEU A 48 12.09 -6.11 6.58
N LEU A 49 11.50 -7.13 7.19
CA LEU A 49 11.41 -7.25 8.64
C LEU A 49 12.79 -7.40 9.27
N VAL A 50 13.63 -8.30 8.74
CA VAL A 50 15.01 -8.53 9.19
C VAL A 50 15.84 -7.26 8.98
N LEU A 51 15.74 -6.62 7.82
CA LEU A 51 16.44 -5.37 7.53
C LEU A 51 16.08 -4.28 8.54
N GLY A 52 14.80 -4.10 8.85
CA GLY A 52 14.36 -3.12 9.85
C GLY A 52 14.92 -3.41 11.25
N HIS A 53 14.88 -4.67 11.67
CA HIS A 53 15.36 -5.08 13.00
C HIS A 53 16.88 -5.02 13.15
N THR A 54 17.63 -5.20 12.05
CA THR A 54 19.10 -5.23 12.05
C THR A 54 19.73 -3.86 11.80
N THR A 55 19.09 -3.00 11.03
CA THR A 55 19.67 -1.70 10.63
C THR A 55 19.14 -0.51 11.42
N ARG A 56 17.97 -0.63 12.07
CA ARG A 56 17.32 0.50 12.77
C ARG A 56 17.11 0.27 14.26
N PRO A 57 17.31 1.32 15.08
CA PRO A 57 16.98 1.27 16.50
C PRO A 57 15.46 1.18 16.73
N VAL A 58 15.07 0.76 17.93
CA VAL A 58 13.67 0.71 18.36
C VAL A 58 13.07 2.12 18.28
N GLY A 59 11.95 2.28 17.57
CA GLY A 59 11.30 3.57 17.31
C GLY A 59 11.41 4.07 15.86
N GLU A 60 12.44 3.68 15.11
CA GLU A 60 12.62 4.05 13.69
C GLU A 60 12.22 2.94 12.70
N ARG A 61 11.66 1.84 13.22
CA ARG A 61 11.34 0.64 12.42
C ARG A 61 10.00 0.72 11.68
N ALA A 62 9.18 1.73 11.96
CA ALA A 62 7.81 1.83 11.46
C ALA A 62 7.69 1.65 9.94
N PHE A 63 8.56 2.28 9.15
CA PHE A 63 8.53 2.13 7.68
C PHE A 63 8.86 0.70 7.22
N HIS A 64 9.79 0.02 7.89
CA HIS A 64 10.16 -1.36 7.55
C HIS A 64 9.07 -2.35 8.01
N GLU A 65 8.49 -2.12 9.18
CA GLU A 65 7.40 -2.93 9.72
C GLU A 65 6.12 -2.78 8.88
N LEU A 66 5.81 -1.57 8.43
CA LEU A 66 4.69 -1.29 7.52
C LEU A 66 4.88 -2.01 6.18
N ALA A 67 6.07 -1.90 5.59
CA ALA A 67 6.42 -2.59 4.34
C ALA A 67 6.41 -4.12 4.47
N ALA A 68 6.89 -4.64 5.60
CA ALA A 68 6.84 -6.07 5.89
C ALA A 68 5.41 -6.56 6.07
N ALA A 69 4.57 -5.84 6.82
CA ALA A 69 3.16 -6.17 7.03
C ALA A 69 2.36 -6.13 5.72
N LEU A 70 2.66 -5.16 4.87
CA LEU A 70 2.12 -5.03 3.52
C LEU A 70 2.46 -6.25 2.65
N CYS A 71 3.74 -6.63 2.58
CA CYS A 71 4.17 -7.81 1.80
C CYS A 71 3.61 -9.12 2.40
N ALA A 72 3.51 -9.22 3.73
CA ALA A 72 2.94 -10.38 4.40
C ALA A 72 1.45 -10.53 4.08
N THR A 73 0.68 -9.44 4.12
CA THR A 73 -0.74 -9.43 3.75
C THR A 73 -0.93 -9.89 2.31
N ALA A 74 -0.14 -9.34 1.39
CA ALA A 74 -0.17 -9.76 -0.02
C ALA A 74 0.16 -11.24 -0.16
N SER A 75 1.17 -11.76 0.56
CA SER A 75 1.50 -13.19 0.52
C SER A 75 0.32 -14.08 0.91
N ILE A 76 -0.45 -13.73 1.94
CA ILE A 76 -1.62 -14.51 2.36
C ILE A 76 -2.70 -14.51 1.26
N ALA A 77 -2.93 -13.35 0.63
CA ALA A 77 -3.89 -13.25 -0.47
C ALA A 77 -3.44 -14.06 -1.69
N TYR A 78 -2.16 -13.99 -2.07
CA TYR A 78 -1.60 -14.79 -3.17
C TYR A 78 -1.62 -16.29 -2.86
N PHE A 79 -1.43 -16.70 -1.61
CA PHE A 79 -1.59 -18.08 -1.18
C PHE A 79 -3.04 -18.58 -1.41
N ALA A 80 -4.03 -17.77 -1.02
CA ALA A 80 -5.44 -18.08 -1.26
C ALA A 80 -5.73 -18.19 -2.77
N MET A 81 -5.32 -17.19 -3.55
CA MET A 81 -5.57 -17.16 -5.00
C MET A 81 -4.85 -18.30 -5.74
N ALA A 82 -3.59 -18.60 -5.37
CA ALA A 82 -2.83 -19.72 -5.95
C ALA A 82 -3.50 -21.08 -5.66
N SER A 83 -4.20 -21.18 -4.54
CA SER A 83 -4.96 -22.37 -4.13
C SER A 83 -6.37 -22.42 -4.74
N ASP A 84 -6.73 -21.52 -5.66
CA ASP A 84 -8.06 -21.35 -6.23
C ASP A 84 -9.16 -20.98 -5.22
N LEU A 85 -8.76 -20.36 -4.12
CA LEU A 85 -9.66 -19.87 -3.07
C LEU A 85 -9.83 -18.35 -3.17
N GLY A 86 -10.99 -17.85 -2.72
CA GLY A 86 -11.22 -16.41 -2.69
C GLY A 86 -11.75 -15.82 -4.00
N ALA A 87 -12.44 -16.64 -4.81
CA ALA A 87 -13.10 -16.22 -6.03
C ALA A 87 -14.60 -16.54 -6.05
N THR A 88 -15.36 -15.74 -6.80
CA THR A 88 -16.79 -15.96 -7.04
C THR A 88 -17.09 -15.91 -8.55
N PRO A 89 -17.99 -16.76 -9.07
CA PRO A 89 -18.38 -16.71 -10.47
C PRO A 89 -19.32 -15.52 -10.69
N VAL A 90 -19.02 -14.68 -11.69
CA VAL A 90 -19.85 -13.53 -12.10
C VAL A 90 -20.14 -13.65 -13.59
N GLN A 91 -21.38 -13.38 -14.00
CA GLN A 91 -21.76 -13.40 -15.41
C GLN A 91 -21.01 -12.32 -16.18
N VAL A 92 -20.43 -12.68 -17.32
CA VAL A 92 -19.74 -11.69 -18.16
C VAL A 92 -20.77 -10.80 -18.85
N GLU A 93 -20.47 -9.50 -18.88
CA GLU A 93 -21.25 -8.57 -19.70
C GLU A 93 -20.97 -8.87 -21.18
N TRP A 94 -19.69 -8.88 -21.56
CA TRP A 94 -19.24 -9.06 -22.95
C TRP A 94 -18.72 -10.48 -23.16
N VAL A 95 -19.47 -11.26 -23.95
CA VAL A 95 -19.04 -12.60 -24.37
C VAL A 95 -17.95 -12.45 -25.42
N ARG A 96 -16.79 -13.07 -25.16
CA ARG A 96 -15.66 -13.08 -26.09
C ARG A 96 -15.10 -14.50 -26.19
N GLY A 97 -14.96 -15.00 -27.41
CA GLY A 97 -14.52 -16.38 -27.69
C GLY A 97 -15.66 -17.41 -27.60
N ALA A 98 -15.30 -18.68 -27.85
CA ALA A 98 -16.22 -19.81 -27.73
C ALA A 98 -16.43 -20.11 -26.24
N ALA A 99 -17.60 -19.75 -25.72
CA ALA A 99 -18.04 -20.18 -24.41
C ALA A 99 -18.47 -21.66 -24.51
N ASP A 100 -17.51 -22.57 -24.39
CA ASP A 100 -17.84 -23.99 -24.24
C ASP A 100 -18.58 -24.18 -22.90
N GLY A 101 -19.77 -24.76 -22.96
CA GLY A 101 -20.54 -25.09 -21.75
C GLY A 101 -22.07 -24.99 -21.84
N GLY A 102 -22.66 -24.63 -22.98
CA GLY A 102 -24.12 -24.72 -23.17
C GLY A 102 -24.97 -23.74 -22.35
N TYR A 103 -24.36 -22.76 -21.67
CA TYR A 103 -25.07 -21.65 -21.02
C TYR A 103 -25.23 -20.46 -21.98
N PRO A 104 -26.35 -19.72 -21.95
CA PRO A 104 -26.56 -18.57 -22.83
C PRO A 104 -25.55 -17.43 -22.60
N ILE A 105 -25.01 -17.32 -21.37
CA ILE A 105 -24.00 -16.33 -20.96
C ILE A 105 -23.00 -17.03 -20.02
N PRO A 106 -21.69 -17.07 -20.33
CA PRO A 106 -20.68 -17.71 -19.48
C PRO A 106 -20.37 -16.93 -18.20
N TYR A 107 -19.91 -17.65 -17.18
CA TYR A 107 -19.39 -17.07 -15.94
C TYR A 107 -17.88 -16.91 -15.99
N ARG A 108 -17.39 -15.84 -15.36
CA ARG A 108 -15.98 -15.56 -15.14
C ARG A 108 -15.66 -15.56 -13.67
N GLN A 109 -14.51 -16.13 -13.33
CA GLN A 109 -13.98 -16.10 -11.98
C GLN A 109 -13.50 -14.67 -11.64
N VAL A 110 -14.10 -14.08 -10.60
CA VAL A 110 -13.75 -12.75 -10.07
C VAL A 110 -13.13 -12.93 -8.69
N TRP A 111 -11.97 -12.32 -8.49
CA TRP A 111 -11.10 -12.60 -7.34
C TRP A 111 -11.29 -11.57 -6.24
N TYR A 112 -12.30 -11.77 -5.41
CA TYR A 112 -12.58 -10.87 -4.29
C TYR A 112 -11.44 -10.84 -3.25
N ALA A 113 -10.65 -11.92 -3.12
CA ALA A 113 -9.48 -11.95 -2.25
C ALA A 113 -8.45 -10.86 -2.57
N ARG A 114 -8.34 -10.46 -3.85
CA ARG A 114 -7.47 -9.37 -4.28
C ARG A 114 -7.92 -8.02 -3.73
N TYR A 115 -9.22 -7.79 -3.72
CA TYR A 115 -9.78 -6.56 -3.16
C TYR A 115 -9.59 -6.51 -1.65
N ILE A 116 -9.72 -7.65 -0.96
CA ILE A 116 -9.41 -7.73 0.48
C ILE A 116 -7.94 -7.40 0.76
N ASP A 117 -7.01 -7.91 -0.05
CA ASP A 117 -5.60 -7.51 0.01
C ASP A 117 -5.44 -6.00 -0.17
N TRP A 118 -6.01 -5.44 -1.24
CA TRP A 118 -5.87 -4.02 -1.53
C TRP A 118 -6.48 -3.13 -0.44
N THR A 119 -7.64 -3.49 0.12
CA THR A 119 -8.26 -2.76 1.24
C THR A 119 -7.31 -2.60 2.43
N ILE A 120 -6.36 -3.52 2.62
CA ILE A 120 -5.35 -3.45 3.68
C ILE A 120 -4.05 -2.83 3.18
N THR A 121 -3.56 -3.21 1.99
CA THR A 121 -2.23 -2.84 1.51
C THR A 121 -2.17 -1.46 0.86
N THR A 122 -3.21 -0.97 0.21
CA THR A 122 -3.21 0.39 -0.37
C THR A 122 -3.22 1.48 0.70
N PRO A 123 -3.94 1.37 1.84
CA PRO A 123 -3.75 2.28 2.96
C PRO A 123 -2.33 2.24 3.53
N MET A 124 -1.71 1.06 3.61
CA MET A 124 -0.33 0.92 4.09
C MET A 124 0.68 1.60 3.14
N LEU A 125 0.53 1.43 1.82
CA LEU A 125 1.34 2.14 0.81
C LEU A 125 1.22 3.65 0.93
N LEU A 126 0.00 4.14 1.11
CA LEU A 126 -0.25 5.56 1.31
C LEU A 126 0.35 6.06 2.62
N LEU A 127 0.25 5.28 3.71
CA LEU A 127 0.89 5.61 4.98
C LEU A 127 2.42 5.66 4.84
N GLU A 128 3.06 4.71 4.16
CA GLU A 128 4.51 4.75 3.89
C GLU A 128 4.91 6.08 3.25
N LEU A 129 4.21 6.51 2.21
CA LEU A 129 4.47 7.79 1.56
C LEU A 129 4.15 8.99 2.45
N LEU A 130 2.95 9.04 3.03
CA LEU A 130 2.43 10.23 3.69
C LEU A 130 3.10 10.49 5.03
N LEU A 131 3.59 9.46 5.72
CA LEU A 131 4.39 9.61 6.94
C LEU A 131 5.74 10.28 6.69
N THR A 132 6.22 10.32 5.43
CA THR A 132 7.40 11.11 5.03
C THR A 132 7.09 12.58 4.75
N THR A 133 5.83 12.99 4.93
CA THR A 133 5.34 14.35 4.69
C THR A 133 4.83 14.98 5.99
N GLY A 134 4.80 16.31 6.05
CA GLY A 134 4.21 17.04 7.19
C GLY A 134 2.72 17.30 7.02
N LEU A 135 1.96 16.40 6.39
CA LEU A 135 0.52 16.60 6.22
C LEU A 135 -0.23 16.48 7.56
N PRO A 136 -1.27 17.29 7.79
CA PRO A 136 -2.10 17.16 8.99
C PRO A 136 -2.87 15.85 8.96
N LEU A 137 -3.12 15.27 10.15
CA LEU A 137 -3.82 13.99 10.31
C LEU A 137 -5.21 13.98 9.62
N SER A 138 -5.90 15.11 9.60
CA SER A 138 -7.20 15.24 8.90
C SER A 138 -7.09 14.98 7.39
N GLN A 139 -5.97 15.36 6.76
CA GLN A 139 -5.70 15.08 5.35
C GLN A 139 -5.30 13.62 5.14
N LEU A 140 -4.50 13.03 6.04
CA LEU A 140 -4.22 11.58 5.99
C LEU A 140 -5.52 10.78 6.06
N PHE A 141 -6.41 11.12 6.99
CA PHE A 141 -7.68 10.43 7.17
C PHE A 141 -8.54 10.46 5.89
N ILE A 142 -8.72 11.62 5.27
CA ILE A 142 -9.55 11.70 4.06
C ILE A 142 -8.91 10.99 2.86
N ILE A 143 -7.57 10.97 2.76
CA ILE A 143 -6.86 10.24 1.71
C ILE A 143 -7.09 8.73 1.88
N ILE A 144 -6.90 8.21 3.09
CA ILE A 144 -7.12 6.78 3.41
C ILE A 144 -8.59 6.40 3.23
N PHE A 145 -9.53 7.26 3.65
CA PHE A 145 -10.96 7.02 3.41
C PHE A 145 -11.29 6.92 1.92
N MET A 146 -10.76 7.83 1.10
CA MET A 146 -10.97 7.80 -0.35
C MET A 146 -10.32 6.60 -1.02
N ASP A 147 -9.19 6.13 -0.48
CA ASP A 147 -8.55 4.88 -0.90
C ASP A 147 -9.45 3.65 -0.64
N LEU A 148 -10.03 3.55 0.56
CA LEU A 148 -11.01 2.51 0.86
C LEU A 148 -12.23 2.59 -0.07
N VAL A 149 -12.77 3.79 -0.31
CA VAL A 149 -13.87 3.99 -1.27
C VAL A 149 -13.48 3.51 -2.67
N MET A 150 -12.24 3.77 -3.11
CA MET A 150 -11.75 3.31 -4.40
C MET A 150 -11.76 1.77 -4.50
N ILE A 151 -11.26 1.07 -3.49
CA ILE A 151 -11.22 -0.41 -3.50
C ILE A 151 -12.62 -1.02 -3.38
N GLU A 152 -13.45 -0.52 -2.47
CA GLU A 152 -14.82 -1.02 -2.26
C GLU A 152 -15.70 -0.82 -3.50
N THR A 153 -15.60 0.35 -4.16
CA THR A 153 -16.32 0.58 -5.41
C THR A 153 -15.78 -0.29 -6.55
N GLY A 154 -14.48 -0.58 -6.58
CA GLY A 154 -13.90 -1.55 -7.51
C GLY A 154 -14.43 -2.98 -7.31
N LEU A 155 -14.51 -3.44 -6.07
CA LEU A 155 -15.04 -4.76 -5.70
C LEU A 155 -16.53 -4.87 -6.04
N ILE A 156 -17.34 -3.92 -5.58
CA ILE A 156 -18.78 -3.93 -5.89
C ILE A 156 -18.96 -3.83 -7.41
N GLY A 157 -18.16 -3.02 -8.09
CA GLY A 157 -18.17 -2.90 -9.54
C GLY A 157 -17.90 -4.23 -10.27
N SER A 158 -16.98 -5.06 -9.79
CA SER A 158 -16.68 -6.35 -10.42
C SER A 158 -17.76 -7.41 -10.20
N LEU A 159 -18.54 -7.27 -9.13
CA LEU A 159 -19.68 -8.15 -8.83
C LEU A 159 -20.98 -7.71 -9.53
N VAL A 160 -21.03 -6.48 -10.08
CA VAL A 160 -22.22 -5.93 -10.73
C VAL A 160 -22.26 -6.27 -12.23
N VAL A 161 -23.27 -7.05 -12.62
CA VAL A 161 -23.54 -7.42 -14.04
C VAL A 161 -24.37 -6.34 -14.77
N SER A 162 -24.91 -5.37 -14.05
CA SER A 162 -25.79 -4.34 -14.60
C SER A 162 -25.04 -3.11 -15.14
N ARG A 163 -25.77 -2.23 -15.84
CA ARG A 163 -25.30 -0.91 -16.32
C ARG A 163 -24.66 0.00 -15.24
N TYR A 164 -24.87 -0.30 -13.96
CA TYR A 164 -24.26 0.42 -12.83
C TYR A 164 -22.76 0.11 -12.66
N LYS A 165 -22.20 -0.86 -13.39
CA LYS A 165 -20.76 -1.11 -13.41
C LYS A 165 -19.98 0.06 -14.02
N TRP A 166 -20.38 0.49 -15.23
CA TRP A 166 -19.61 1.42 -16.06
C TRP A 166 -20.08 2.88 -16.09
N ALA A 167 -21.40 3.11 -16.10
CA ALA A 167 -22.10 4.32 -16.59
C ALA A 167 -21.20 5.56 -16.91
N SER A 168 -20.86 5.91 -18.18
CA SER A 168 -21.70 6.02 -19.40
C SER A 168 -20.98 5.70 -20.73
N ARG A 169 -21.74 5.64 -21.85
CA ARG A 169 -21.27 5.47 -23.25
C ARG A 169 -21.12 6.79 -24.05
N ALA A 170 -21.34 7.95 -23.44
CA ALA A 170 -21.19 9.27 -24.07
C ALA A 170 -21.50 10.30 -22.99
N PHE A 171 -20.58 11.20 -22.63
CA PHE A 171 -20.94 12.33 -21.77
C PHE A 171 -21.12 13.59 -22.64
N PRO A 172 -22.00 14.52 -22.23
CA PRO A 172 -21.39 15.73 -21.68
C PRO A 172 -21.99 16.28 -20.37
N SER A 173 -23.13 15.78 -19.86
CA SER A 173 -23.63 16.27 -18.56
C SER A 173 -24.50 15.25 -17.84
N LYS A 174 -24.43 15.28 -16.50
CA LYS A 174 -24.90 14.30 -15.49
C LYS A 174 -23.86 13.23 -15.11
N ILE A 175 -23.07 13.59 -14.10
CA ILE A 175 -22.28 12.76 -13.16
C ILE A 175 -22.46 11.25 -13.40
N SER A 176 -21.39 10.62 -13.84
CA SER A 176 -21.19 9.19 -14.03
C SER A 176 -21.62 8.37 -12.80
N ARG A 177 -22.75 7.67 -12.89
CA ARG A 177 -23.37 6.89 -11.78
C ARG A 177 -22.87 5.44 -11.67
N GLY A 178 -21.67 5.15 -12.18
CA GLY A 178 -21.12 3.80 -12.22
C GLY A 178 -20.07 3.57 -11.12
N PHE A 179 -20.03 2.38 -10.54
CA PHE A 179 -19.03 2.00 -9.52
C PHE A 179 -17.60 2.26 -10.00
N PHE A 180 -17.28 1.94 -11.27
CA PHE A 180 -15.97 2.23 -11.85
C PHE A 180 -15.64 3.73 -11.87
N ALA A 181 -16.62 4.58 -12.17
CA ALA A 181 -16.41 6.03 -12.22
C ALA A 181 -16.21 6.63 -10.82
N PHE A 182 -16.89 6.11 -9.79
CA PHE A 182 -16.63 6.48 -8.40
C PHE A 182 -15.22 6.10 -7.97
N GLY A 183 -14.75 4.90 -8.32
CA GLY A 183 -13.37 4.47 -8.07
C GLY A 183 -12.34 5.37 -8.76
N CYS A 184 -12.54 5.69 -10.05
CA CYS A 184 -11.67 6.61 -10.79
C CYS A 184 -11.69 8.04 -10.21
N ALA A 185 -12.84 8.53 -9.76
CA ALA A 185 -12.94 9.85 -9.12
C ALA A 185 -12.18 9.87 -7.78
N ALA A 186 -12.28 8.80 -6.99
CA ALA A 186 -11.51 8.63 -5.77
C ALA A 186 -10.00 8.58 -6.05
N LEU A 187 -9.57 7.84 -7.08
CA LEU A 187 -8.16 7.80 -7.51
C LEU A 187 -7.64 9.19 -7.93
N ILE A 188 -8.43 9.95 -8.70
CA ILE A 188 -8.07 11.32 -9.10
C ILE A 188 -7.93 12.22 -7.87
N PHE A 189 -8.82 12.08 -6.88
CA PHE A 189 -8.71 12.82 -5.62
C PHE A 189 -7.42 12.45 -4.86
N ILE A 190 -7.10 11.16 -4.76
CA ILE A 190 -5.86 10.68 -4.13
C ILE A 190 -4.65 11.28 -4.86
N TRP A 191 -4.60 11.21 -6.19
CA TRP A 191 -3.51 11.84 -6.96
C TRP A 191 -3.40 13.34 -6.74
N TYR A 192 -4.53 14.07 -6.71
CA TYR A 192 -4.51 15.48 -6.39
C TYR A 192 -3.83 15.72 -5.04
N MET A 193 -4.23 14.97 -4.00
CA MET A 193 -3.66 15.08 -2.66
C MET A 193 -2.17 14.69 -2.61
N LEU A 194 -1.76 13.64 -3.31
CA LEU A 194 -0.37 13.19 -3.34
C LEU A 194 0.56 14.14 -4.12
N LEU A 195 0.10 14.65 -5.26
CA LEU A 195 0.94 15.43 -6.19
C LEU A 195 0.97 16.92 -5.85
N VAL A 196 -0.03 17.44 -5.14
CA VAL A 196 -0.15 18.88 -4.84
C VAL A 196 0.16 19.17 -3.36
N PRO A 197 -0.74 18.95 -2.38
CA PRO A 197 -0.49 19.34 -0.99
C PRO A 197 0.59 18.49 -0.32
N ALA A 198 0.62 17.17 -0.55
CA ALA A 198 1.63 16.30 0.06
C ALA A 198 3.04 16.61 -0.46
N ARG A 199 3.19 16.83 -1.78
CA ARG A 199 4.46 17.25 -2.39
C ARG A 199 4.95 18.59 -1.84
N ALA A 200 4.06 19.58 -1.73
CA ALA A 200 4.39 20.86 -1.13
C ALA A 200 4.77 20.73 0.35
N SER A 201 4.15 19.78 1.07
CA SER A 201 4.46 19.49 2.47
C SER A 201 5.84 18.85 2.64
N ALA A 202 6.17 17.85 1.83
CA ALA A 202 7.51 17.24 1.82
C ALA A 202 8.61 18.27 1.52
N ALA A 203 8.36 19.20 0.60
CA ALA A 203 9.29 20.27 0.28
C ALA A 203 9.61 21.22 1.45
N ARG A 204 8.67 21.40 2.39
CA ARG A 204 8.90 22.20 3.61
C ARG A 204 9.77 21.50 4.65
N LEU A 205 9.84 20.17 4.63
CA LEU A 205 10.67 19.37 5.56
C LEU A 205 12.15 19.32 5.14
N GLY A 206 12.42 19.50 3.84
CA GLY A 206 13.78 19.61 3.30
C GLY A 206 13.90 19.06 1.87
N THR A 207 15.01 19.41 1.22
CA THR A 207 15.30 18.97 -0.15
C THR A 207 15.46 17.45 -0.27
N GLY A 208 16.02 16.78 0.75
CA GLY A 208 16.12 15.33 0.82
C GLY A 208 14.75 14.64 0.85
N PHE A 209 13.88 15.05 1.76
CA PHE A 209 12.49 14.56 1.85
C PHE A 209 11.72 14.83 0.55
N SER A 210 11.86 16.02 -0.02
CA SER A 210 11.21 16.34 -1.30
C SER A 210 11.62 15.41 -2.43
N ARG A 211 12.91 15.04 -2.52
CA ARG A 211 13.42 14.14 -3.58
C ARG A 211 12.93 12.71 -3.37
N ALA A 212 13.08 12.18 -2.15
CA ALA A 212 12.62 10.84 -1.80
C ALA A 212 11.11 10.67 -2.01
N TYR A 213 10.33 11.65 -1.55
CA TYR A 213 8.88 11.69 -1.76
C TYR A 213 8.50 11.77 -3.23
N LEU A 214 9.17 12.62 -4.02
CA LEU A 214 8.89 12.76 -5.45
C LEU A 214 9.16 11.47 -6.23
N THR A 215 10.31 10.82 -6.00
CA THR A 215 10.63 9.53 -6.62
C THR A 215 9.56 8.49 -6.29
N SER A 216 9.25 8.34 -5.00
CA SER A 216 8.30 7.31 -4.53
C SER A 216 6.89 7.57 -5.04
N THR A 217 6.39 8.81 -4.92
CA THR A 217 5.06 9.21 -5.39
C THR A 217 4.92 9.05 -6.90
N SER A 218 5.97 9.32 -7.68
CA SER A 218 5.93 9.20 -9.14
C SER A 218 5.81 7.73 -9.58
N ILE A 219 6.59 6.84 -8.95
CA ILE A 219 6.50 5.39 -9.19
C ILE A 219 5.11 4.88 -8.83
N LEU A 220 4.62 5.20 -7.62
CA LEU A 220 3.33 4.71 -7.16
C LEU A 220 2.18 5.24 -8.03
N SER A 221 2.16 6.54 -8.34
CA SER A 221 1.11 7.13 -9.17
C SER A 221 1.07 6.53 -10.58
N PHE A 222 2.23 6.26 -11.17
CA PHE A 222 2.32 5.59 -12.47
C PHE A 222 1.80 4.16 -12.41
N LEU A 223 2.20 3.38 -11.41
CA LEU A 223 1.72 2.00 -11.25
C LEU A 223 0.21 1.97 -11.00
N TRP A 224 -0.29 2.85 -10.14
CA TRP A 224 -1.73 2.94 -9.80
C TRP A 224 -2.60 3.33 -10.98
N LEU A 225 -2.08 4.04 -12.00
CA LEU A 225 -2.80 4.29 -13.26
C LEU A 225 -3.05 2.98 -14.03
N LEU A 226 -2.19 1.98 -13.91
CA LEU A 226 -2.31 0.72 -14.64
C LEU A 226 -3.40 -0.20 -14.06
N TYR A 227 -3.72 -0.08 -12.76
CA TYR A 227 -4.76 -0.89 -12.11
C TYR A 227 -6.18 -0.68 -12.68
N PRO A 228 -6.72 0.55 -12.83
CA PRO A 228 -8.03 0.74 -13.42
C PRO A 228 -8.06 0.35 -14.91
N ILE A 229 -6.92 0.44 -15.61
CA ILE A 229 -6.79 -0.06 -16.99
C ILE A 229 -6.89 -1.59 -17.00
N ALA A 230 -6.12 -2.27 -16.13
CA ALA A 230 -6.19 -3.71 -15.95
C ALA A 230 -7.61 -4.16 -15.59
N TRP A 231 -8.27 -3.44 -14.67
CA TRP A 231 -9.66 -3.70 -14.29
C TRP A 231 -10.62 -3.62 -15.46
N GLY A 232 -10.49 -2.58 -16.28
CA GLY A 232 -11.34 -2.40 -17.45
C GLY A 232 -11.14 -3.47 -18.52
N LEU A 233 -9.92 -3.98 -18.67
CA LEU A 233 -9.59 -5.04 -19.63
C LEU A 233 -9.93 -6.45 -19.11
N CYS A 234 -9.86 -6.68 -17.80
CA CYS A 234 -10.08 -7.99 -17.19
C CYS A 234 -11.55 -8.16 -16.81
N GLU A 235 -11.92 -7.83 -15.56
CA GLU A 235 -13.24 -8.09 -14.97
C GLU A 235 -14.33 -7.21 -15.57
N GLY A 236 -13.99 -5.96 -15.93
CA GLY A 236 -14.93 -5.03 -16.54
C GLY A 236 -15.37 -5.47 -17.93
N GLY A 237 -14.40 -5.60 -18.85
CA GLY A 237 -14.63 -5.74 -20.29
C GLY A 237 -14.38 -7.14 -20.87
N ASN A 238 -13.93 -8.09 -20.03
CA ASN A 238 -13.65 -9.48 -20.36
C ASN A 238 -12.77 -9.64 -21.62
N VAL A 239 -11.80 -8.75 -21.80
CA VAL A 239 -10.88 -8.75 -22.95
C VAL A 239 -9.72 -9.72 -22.74
N ILE A 240 -9.25 -9.82 -21.49
CA ILE A 240 -8.10 -10.64 -21.08
C ILE A 240 -8.59 -11.87 -20.29
N SER A 241 -7.96 -13.03 -20.55
CA SER A 241 -8.25 -14.29 -19.83
C SER A 241 -7.94 -14.19 -18.34
N VAL A 242 -8.47 -15.11 -17.53
CA VAL A 242 -8.21 -15.13 -16.08
C VAL A 242 -6.72 -15.34 -15.77
N ASP A 243 -6.02 -16.19 -16.51
CA ASP A 243 -4.57 -16.38 -16.35
C ASP A 243 -3.77 -15.11 -16.66
N SER A 244 -4.08 -14.47 -17.80
CA SER A 244 -3.39 -13.23 -18.18
C SER A 244 -3.71 -12.07 -17.24
N GLU A 245 -4.91 -12.04 -16.64
CA GLU A 245 -5.22 -11.13 -15.53
C GLU A 245 -4.30 -11.37 -14.33
N MET A 246 -4.09 -12.63 -13.93
CA MET A 246 -3.20 -12.98 -12.82
C MET A 246 -1.76 -12.56 -13.07
N VAL A 247 -1.30 -12.70 -14.31
CA VAL A 247 0.02 -12.20 -14.70
C VAL A 247 0.07 -10.68 -14.63
N PHE A 248 -0.93 -9.98 -15.17
CA PHE A 248 -0.95 -8.52 -15.19
C PHE A 248 -0.95 -7.95 -13.76
N TYR A 249 -1.91 -8.34 -12.91
CA TYR A 249 -1.93 -7.86 -11.53
C TYR A 249 -0.75 -8.38 -10.71
N GLY A 250 -0.28 -9.61 -10.94
CA GLY A 250 0.90 -10.17 -10.28
C GLY A 250 2.16 -9.33 -10.52
N VAL A 251 2.40 -8.92 -11.76
CA VAL A 251 3.55 -8.05 -12.10
C VAL A 251 3.36 -6.67 -11.47
N LEU A 252 2.17 -6.09 -11.56
CA LEU A 252 1.89 -4.79 -10.94
C LEU A 252 2.11 -4.82 -9.43
N ASP A 253 1.63 -5.86 -8.75
CA ASP A 253 1.78 -6.01 -7.31
C ASP A 253 3.23 -6.21 -6.89
N ILE A 254 4.03 -7.00 -7.62
CA ILE A 254 5.48 -7.11 -7.35
C ILE A 254 6.15 -5.73 -7.46
N LEU A 255 5.79 -4.94 -8.46
CA LEU A 255 6.36 -3.61 -8.65
C LEU A 255 5.88 -2.60 -7.59
N ALA A 256 4.59 -2.64 -7.25
CA ALA A 256 3.93 -1.67 -6.38
C ALA A 256 4.06 -1.99 -4.89
N LYS A 257 4.37 -3.23 -4.52
CA LYS A 257 4.54 -3.68 -3.14
C LYS A 257 6.02 -3.85 -2.80
N PRO A 258 6.69 -5.01 -3.02
CA PRO A 258 8.05 -5.19 -2.55
C PRO A 258 9.06 -4.28 -3.24
N VAL A 259 9.04 -4.17 -4.57
CA VAL A 259 10.00 -3.31 -5.30
C VAL A 259 9.86 -1.84 -4.89
N PHE A 260 8.62 -1.34 -4.84
CA PHE A 260 8.32 -0.01 -4.36
C PHE A 260 8.82 0.19 -2.93
N SER A 261 8.48 -0.69 -1.98
CA SER A 261 8.90 -0.54 -0.58
C SER A 261 10.41 -0.56 -0.42
N PHE A 262 11.14 -1.41 -1.15
CA PHE A 262 12.60 -1.38 -1.16
C PHE A 262 13.14 -0.04 -1.68
N VAL A 263 12.64 0.44 -2.82
CA VAL A 263 13.05 1.74 -3.38
C VAL A 263 12.73 2.88 -2.42
N HIS A 264 11.55 2.86 -1.78
CA HIS A 264 11.11 3.87 -0.84
C HIS A 264 12.02 3.89 0.41
N ILE A 265 12.24 2.73 1.03
CA ILE A 265 13.14 2.58 2.19
C ILE A 265 14.55 3.07 1.87
N LEU A 266 15.09 2.71 0.70
CA LEU A 266 16.40 3.19 0.27
C LEU A 266 16.41 4.71 0.09
N ALA A 267 15.37 5.29 -0.48
CA ALA A 267 15.25 6.74 -0.69
C ALA A 267 15.17 7.52 0.64
N ILE A 268 14.55 6.94 1.68
CA ILE A 268 14.45 7.56 3.00
C ILE A 268 15.58 7.16 3.95
N SER A 269 16.44 6.20 3.57
CA SER A 269 17.45 5.63 4.47
C SER A 269 18.44 6.67 5.01
N GLN A 270 18.75 7.71 4.24
CA GLN A 270 19.67 8.78 4.62
C GLN A 270 18.98 9.95 5.35
N LEU A 271 17.65 9.87 5.51
CA LEU A 271 16.87 10.94 6.12
C LEU A 271 16.76 10.74 7.63
N ASP A 272 16.84 11.85 8.36
CA ASP A 272 16.65 11.87 9.80
C ASP A 272 15.16 11.82 10.15
N TYR A 273 14.70 10.68 10.66
CA TYR A 273 13.30 10.46 11.01
C TYR A 273 12.85 11.34 12.17
N ALA A 274 13.77 11.88 12.99
CA ALA A 274 13.43 12.81 14.06
C ALA A 274 12.71 14.06 13.55
N ARG A 275 12.98 14.48 12.30
CA ARG A 275 12.32 15.64 11.67
C ARG A 275 10.85 15.40 11.35
N LEU A 276 10.43 14.15 11.27
CA LEU A 276 9.04 13.78 11.05
C LEU A 276 8.21 13.90 12.33
N GLY A 277 8.86 14.02 13.50
CA GLY A 277 8.17 14.19 14.77
C GLY A 277 7.26 13.01 15.13
N LEU A 278 7.58 11.80 14.63
CA LEU A 278 6.85 10.57 14.90
C LEU A 278 7.16 10.09 16.33
N SER A 279 6.76 10.84 17.34
CA SER A 279 6.85 10.43 18.74
C SER A 279 5.53 9.81 19.18
N SER A 280 5.60 8.62 19.77
CA SER A 280 4.47 8.06 20.51
C SER A 280 4.40 8.77 21.85
N SER A 281 3.26 9.38 22.18
CA SER A 281 3.01 9.91 23.54
C SER A 281 2.80 8.81 24.58
N LYS A 282 2.79 7.55 24.14
CA LYS A 282 2.69 6.37 24.99
C LYS A 282 4.07 5.97 25.51
N VAL A 283 4.15 5.73 26.82
CA VAL A 283 5.32 5.12 27.47
C VAL A 283 5.66 3.82 26.74
N SER A 284 6.81 3.80 26.10
CA SER A 284 7.32 2.70 25.29
C SER A 284 8.84 2.67 25.42
N ASP A 285 9.40 1.47 25.33
CA ASP A 285 10.83 1.22 25.55
C ASP A 285 11.73 2.02 24.59
N GLY A 286 11.21 2.45 23.43
CA GLY A 286 11.91 3.31 22.47
C GLY A 286 11.87 4.80 22.81
N ALA A 287 10.70 5.36 23.15
CA ALA A 287 10.52 6.80 23.36
C ALA A 287 10.90 7.27 24.78
N HIS A 288 11.01 6.34 25.74
CA HIS A 288 11.13 6.66 27.16
C HIS A 288 12.26 5.89 27.87
N GLN A 289 13.34 5.54 27.16
CA GLN A 289 14.50 4.86 27.74
C GLN A 289 15.06 5.58 28.98
N GLY A 290 14.96 6.92 29.04
CA GLY A 290 15.36 7.72 30.20
C GLY A 290 14.39 7.72 31.40
N LEU A 291 13.15 7.25 31.22
CA LEU A 291 12.14 7.12 32.29
C LEU A 291 12.08 5.70 32.87
N LEU A 292 12.63 4.72 32.16
CA LEU A 292 12.69 3.31 32.59
C LEU A 292 13.99 2.98 33.35
N GLY A 293 14.92 3.93 33.44
CA GLY A 293 16.10 3.81 34.30
C GLY A 293 15.71 3.98 35.78
N PRO A 294 16.32 3.23 36.71
CA PRO A 294 16.03 3.31 38.15
C PRO A 294 16.40 4.67 38.79
N GLU A 295 16.93 5.61 38.03
CA GLU A 295 17.53 6.85 38.52
C GLU A 295 16.99 8.06 37.75
N LYS A 296 15.78 8.51 38.11
CA LYS A 296 15.30 9.93 38.05
C LYS A 296 13.82 10.03 38.43
N VAL A 297 13.56 9.80 39.72
CA VAL A 297 12.37 10.36 40.39
C VAL A 297 12.76 11.75 40.87
N ASN A 298 12.58 12.76 40.01
CA ASN A 298 12.28 14.17 40.37
C ASN A 298 12.56 15.08 39.18
N GLY A 299 11.49 15.62 38.61
CA GLY A 299 11.52 16.60 37.53
C GLY A 299 10.61 16.17 36.40
N SER A 300 9.67 17.04 36.04
CA SER A 300 8.83 16.95 34.86
C SER A 300 9.72 16.81 33.61
N ALA A 301 10.02 15.57 33.26
CA ALA A 301 10.81 15.22 32.09
C ALA A 301 9.97 15.49 30.84
N VAL A 302 10.22 16.65 30.22
CA VAL A 302 9.78 16.93 28.86
C VAL A 302 10.36 15.85 27.96
N ALA A 303 9.54 15.25 27.09
CA ALA A 303 9.99 14.31 26.08
C ALA A 303 11.08 14.99 25.24
N THR A 304 12.35 14.62 25.47
CA THR A 304 13.47 15.10 24.66
C THR A 304 13.39 14.46 23.28
N PRO A 305 13.42 15.24 22.19
CA PRO A 305 13.53 14.69 20.83
C PRO A 305 14.78 13.81 20.73
N HIS A 306 14.67 12.68 20.01
CA HIS A 306 15.81 11.80 19.75
C HIS A 306 16.92 12.54 18.98
N ALA A 307 18.17 12.21 19.28
CA ALA A 307 19.32 12.68 18.51
C ALA A 307 19.30 12.07 17.09
N SER A 308 19.58 12.90 16.09
CA SER A 308 19.65 12.55 14.67
C SER A 308 20.52 11.31 14.41
N THR A 309 20.00 10.30 13.71
CA THR A 309 20.68 9.04 13.38
C THR A 309 21.26 9.00 11.95
N ALA A 310 21.33 10.15 11.25
CA ALA A 310 21.79 10.21 9.87
C ALA A 310 23.23 9.65 9.72
N THR A 311 23.35 8.44 9.15
CA THR A 311 24.65 7.83 8.83
C THR A 311 25.22 8.44 7.54
N GLY A 312 26.39 9.07 7.62
CA GLY A 312 27.20 9.44 6.44
C GLY A 312 27.30 10.93 6.08
N ILE A 313 26.87 11.87 6.93
CA ILE A 313 27.07 13.31 6.68
C ILE A 313 28.46 13.73 7.17
N THR A 314 29.48 13.57 6.32
CA THR A 314 30.78 14.25 6.47
C THR A 314 30.74 15.52 5.62
N GLY A 315 30.10 16.57 6.12
CA GLY A 315 30.03 17.85 5.41
C GLY A 315 29.10 18.84 6.09
N ASN A 316 29.50 20.11 6.11
CA ASN A 316 28.89 21.21 6.86
C ASN A 316 27.49 21.65 6.36
N ASP A 317 26.81 20.83 5.55
CA ASP A 317 25.54 21.16 4.89
C ASP A 317 24.30 20.49 5.53
N GLY A 318 24.47 19.84 6.69
CA GLY A 318 23.37 19.24 7.44
C GLY A 318 22.70 20.24 8.36
N VAL A 319 21.66 20.95 7.90
CA VAL A 319 20.76 21.73 8.77
C VAL A 319 20.04 20.78 9.72
N ALA A 320 20.63 20.46 10.88
CA ALA A 320 20.05 19.63 11.92
C ALA A 320 18.75 20.28 12.45
N GLY A 321 17.66 19.51 12.50
CA GLY A 321 16.41 19.95 13.12
C GLY A 321 16.33 19.38 14.53
N ASP A 322 16.30 20.24 15.55
CA ASP A 322 16.30 19.88 16.96
C ASP A 322 14.90 19.56 17.53
N GLY A 323 13.86 19.51 16.67
CA GLY A 323 12.48 19.24 17.08
C GLY A 323 11.83 20.30 17.98
N HIS A 324 12.58 21.29 18.49
CA HIS A 324 12.09 22.30 19.44
C HIS A 324 11.00 23.20 18.85
N ARG A 325 10.93 23.33 17.53
CA ARG A 325 9.98 24.23 16.84
C ARG A 325 8.55 23.68 16.71
N PHE A 326 8.29 22.41 17.02
CA PHE A 326 6.93 21.84 16.94
C PHE A 326 6.11 22.02 18.21
N HIS A 327 6.77 22.31 19.34
CA HIS A 327 6.13 22.58 20.63
C HIS A 327 6.58 23.93 21.17
N ALA A 328 6.33 25.01 20.42
CA ALA A 328 6.41 26.34 21.02
C ALA A 328 5.26 26.45 22.03
N ALA A 329 5.59 26.31 23.31
CA ALA A 329 4.70 26.74 24.39
C ALA A 329 4.31 28.20 24.13
N ALA A 330 3.02 28.50 24.21
CA ALA A 330 2.51 29.86 24.10
C ALA A 330 3.29 30.79 25.03
N PRO A 331 3.68 32.01 24.61
CA PRO A 331 4.27 32.96 25.54
C PRO A 331 3.24 33.26 26.63
N GLY A 332 3.57 32.88 27.86
CA GLY A 332 2.75 33.12 29.03
C GLY A 332 2.41 34.60 29.17
N THR A 333 1.15 34.87 29.41
CA THR A 333 0.61 36.13 29.92
C THR A 333 1.46 36.62 31.09
N GLN A 334 2.14 37.76 30.91
CA GLN A 334 2.72 38.50 32.02
C GLN A 334 1.58 38.95 32.95
N THR A 335 1.50 38.36 34.13
CA THR A 335 0.71 38.85 35.25
C THR A 335 1.28 40.20 35.68
N ALA A 336 0.52 41.26 35.43
CA ALA A 336 0.78 42.59 35.96
C ALA A 336 0.43 42.60 37.46
N GLU A 337 1.45 42.51 38.31
CA GLU A 337 1.32 42.83 39.74
C GLU A 337 1.50 44.34 39.91
N ARG A 338 0.39 45.07 40.09
CA ARG A 338 0.42 46.44 40.62
C ARG A 338 0.43 46.34 42.14
N ALA A 339 1.54 46.78 42.73
CA ALA A 339 1.67 47.03 44.16
C ALA A 339 0.68 48.12 44.63
N VAL A 340 0.10 47.91 45.81
CA VAL A 340 -0.41 48.95 46.71
C VAL A 340 0.71 49.26 47.69
#